data_AF-A0A1H9X408-F1
#
_entry.id   AF-A0A1H9X408-F1
#
_cell.length_a   1.000
_cell.length_b   1.000
_cell.length_c   1.000
_cell.angle_alpha   90.00
_cell.angle_beta   90.00
_cell.angle_gamma   90.00
#
_symmetry.space_group_name_H-M   'P 1'
#
loop_
_entity.id
_entity.type
_entity.pdbx_description
1 polymer ?
#
loop_
_entity_poly.entity_id
_entity_poly.type
_entity_poly.pdbx_seq_one_letter_code
_entity_poly.pdbx_strand_id
1 'polypeptide(L)'
;MSRMTRNSTAFWNLHKQGARLQKVLFRSTGGRLGATFLGAPVLLLDHVGRRSGEHRTNPLIYLDGEPGLVVVASKGGSDTHPAWFHNLMAMPVTEVELPGGIRRRVRPRVASDAERAVLWPRLVEVFPSYEDYAGHTDREIPVVVLEPVARPVQRAVVQRDYGVADAVLAYSAAHPVEEPSPTQVRIEVHAASVNPIDWQMIEGHRRLIAKRTFPFVPLFDLAGVVTAVGSEVTRLKVGDRVHADNKLHGGGAGEHVNVEEDLVSAIPAGLSFAEAAAVPLAAQTALLALDKARIGAGSRVVVIGASGGVGTYAVQIARVLGAHVTAVSSGRNEAFVRELGAHDVVDHTAGRYDAAVSAASADAVLDFVGGREQWVAARNVLADGGRFVTVSRDEDDRITAGAALRLSVTILARKVKSLVGRRIAYVPVFLDASRELLDRVDRMVEAGQVRVHIDRTYGFSRDGVVAALEHSKNGRTVGKVVVQIIDDEA
;
A
#
# COMPACT_ATOMS: atom_id res chain seq x y z
N MET A 1 11.39 30.07 43.89
CA MET A 1 12.45 29.06 44.18
C MET A 1 13.83 29.66 43.95
N SER A 2 14.76 29.54 44.92
CA SER A 2 16.14 30.06 44.83
C SER A 2 16.93 29.48 43.65
N ARG A 3 17.86 30.26 43.08
CA ARG A 3 18.78 29.86 41.97
C ARG A 3 19.61 28.61 42.33
N MET A 4 19.92 28.41 43.62
CA MET A 4 20.66 27.23 44.12
C MET A 4 19.88 25.91 44.00
N THR A 5 18.55 25.90 44.19
CA THR A 5 17.78 24.64 44.17
C THR A 5 17.57 24.09 42.76
N ARG A 6 17.57 24.97 41.73
CA ARG A 6 17.47 24.60 40.30
C ARG A 6 18.76 24.04 39.70
N ASN A 7 19.91 24.23 40.34
CA ASN A 7 21.20 23.68 39.89
C ASN A 7 21.52 22.29 40.48
N SER A 8 20.63 21.71 41.30
CA SER A 8 20.84 20.37 41.85
C SER A 8 20.51 19.27 40.83
N THR A 9 21.34 18.23 40.78
CA THR A 9 21.11 17.02 39.96
C THR A 9 19.77 16.35 40.28
N ALA A 10 19.35 16.40 41.54
CA ALA A 10 18.08 15.85 42.01
C ALA A 10 16.86 16.53 41.38
N PHE A 11 16.86 17.87 41.27
CA PHE A 11 15.80 18.63 40.63
C PHE A 11 15.65 18.26 39.15
N TRP A 12 16.75 18.20 38.40
CA TRP A 12 16.71 17.83 36.98
C TRP A 12 16.29 16.39 36.74
N ASN A 13 16.62 15.46 37.65
CA ASN A 13 16.14 14.08 37.59
C ASN A 13 14.63 13.99 37.83
N LEU A 14 14.11 14.69 38.84
CA LEU A 14 12.67 14.74 39.13
C LEU A 14 11.89 15.37 37.95
N HIS A 15 12.42 16.46 37.39
CA HIS A 15 11.82 17.11 36.22
C HIS A 15 11.80 16.20 34.99
N LYS A 16 12.87 15.44 34.72
CA LYS A 16 12.91 14.43 33.64
C LYS A 16 11.87 13.33 33.83
N GLN A 17 11.68 12.85 35.06
CA GLN A 17 10.65 11.85 35.35
C GLN A 17 9.24 12.42 35.17
N GLY A 18 8.99 13.65 35.65
CA GLY A 18 7.73 14.36 35.44
C GLY A 18 7.39 14.55 33.96
N ALA A 19 8.35 15.00 33.15
CA ALA A 19 8.17 15.15 31.71
C ALA A 19 7.92 13.81 30.98
N ARG A 20 8.52 12.70 31.46
CA ARG A 20 8.23 11.36 30.93
C ARG A 20 6.80 10.95 31.23
N LEU A 21 6.35 11.11 32.48
CA LEU A 21 4.99 10.78 32.89
C LEU A 21 3.95 11.63 32.15
N GLN A 22 4.21 12.94 32.01
CA GLN A 22 3.33 13.85 31.28
C GLN A 22 3.13 13.41 29.83
N LYS A 23 4.20 13.00 29.13
CA LYS A 23 4.10 12.48 27.76
C LYS A 23 3.25 11.22 27.66
N VAL A 24 3.42 10.29 28.62
CA VAL A 24 2.63 9.06 28.65
C VAL A 24 1.15 9.38 28.84
N LEU A 25 0.82 10.26 29.80
CA LEU A 25 -0.56 10.69 30.05
C LEU A 25 -1.16 11.47 28.87
N PHE A 26 -0.38 12.35 28.25
CA PHE A 26 -0.81 13.11 27.07
C PHE A 26 -1.19 12.17 25.94
N ARG A 27 -0.31 11.25 25.56
CA ARG A 27 -0.56 10.33 24.44
C ARG A 27 -1.67 9.33 24.73
N SER A 28 -1.69 8.74 25.94
CA SER A 28 -2.70 7.71 26.26
C SER A 28 -4.13 8.26 26.35
N THR A 29 -4.27 9.56 26.58
CA THR A 29 -5.58 10.22 26.72
C THR A 29 -5.95 11.15 25.57
N GLY A 30 -5.12 11.24 24.53
CA GLY A 30 -5.29 12.21 23.45
C GLY A 30 -5.27 13.66 23.94
N GLY A 31 -4.48 13.94 24.99
CA GLY A 31 -4.34 15.27 25.58
C GLY A 31 -5.46 15.67 26.56
N ARG A 32 -6.29 14.74 27.05
CA ARG A 32 -7.22 15.04 28.17
C ARG A 32 -6.48 15.22 29.49
N LEU A 33 -5.38 14.49 29.70
CA LEU A 33 -4.46 14.63 30.83
C LEU A 33 -3.06 14.99 30.32
N GLY A 34 -2.33 15.82 31.06
CA GLY A 34 -0.96 16.21 30.69
C GLY A 34 -0.85 17.31 29.63
N ALA A 35 -1.99 17.83 29.12
CA ALA A 35 -2.04 18.93 28.16
C ALA A 35 -1.94 20.34 28.79
N THR A 36 -1.77 20.43 30.11
CA THR A 36 -1.54 21.69 30.80
C THR A 36 -0.39 21.57 31.79
N PHE A 37 0.28 22.69 32.05
CA PHE A 37 1.28 22.84 33.08
C PHE A 37 1.05 24.16 33.82
N LEU A 38 0.70 24.09 35.11
CA LEU A 38 0.32 25.25 35.92
C LEU A 38 -0.75 26.13 35.24
N GLY A 39 -1.74 25.50 34.60
CA GLY A 39 -2.83 26.18 33.88
C GLY A 39 -2.50 26.58 32.44
N ALA A 40 -1.22 26.62 32.05
CA ALA A 40 -0.81 26.96 30.68
C ALA A 40 -0.91 25.73 29.75
N PRO A 41 -1.31 25.91 28.47
CA PRO A 41 -1.48 24.82 27.52
C PRO A 41 -0.12 24.26 27.08
N VAL A 42 -0.06 22.94 26.88
CA VAL A 42 1.15 22.20 26.53
C VAL A 42 0.94 21.42 25.24
N LEU A 43 1.95 21.47 24.36
CA LEU A 43 2.09 20.59 23.21
C LEU A 43 3.27 19.64 23.41
N LEU A 44 3.32 18.55 22.64
CA LEU A 44 4.50 17.70 22.53
C LEU A 44 5.26 18.07 21.27
N LEU A 45 6.52 18.51 21.40
CA LEU A 45 7.41 18.81 20.30
C LEU A 45 8.35 17.65 20.04
N ASP A 46 8.30 17.07 18.84
CA ASP A 46 9.28 16.11 18.38
C ASP A 46 10.53 16.82 17.82
N HIS A 47 11.71 16.27 18.07
CA HIS A 47 12.97 16.73 17.52
C HIS A 47 14.01 15.61 17.50
N VAL A 48 15.03 15.78 16.66
CA VAL A 48 16.15 14.84 16.54
C VAL A 48 17.41 15.47 17.11
N GLY A 49 18.13 14.73 17.96
CA GLY A 49 19.40 15.18 18.51
C GLY A 49 20.40 15.51 17.40
N ARG A 50 20.72 16.79 17.16
CA ARG A 50 21.58 17.21 16.02
C ARG A 50 22.97 16.56 16.01
N ARG A 51 23.46 16.10 17.16
CA ARG A 51 24.74 15.39 17.31
C ARG A 51 24.57 13.87 17.47
N SER A 52 23.43 13.43 17.98
CA SER A 52 23.23 12.03 18.38
C SER A 52 22.31 11.24 17.46
N GLY A 53 21.55 11.88 16.57
CA GLY A 53 20.53 11.25 15.73
C GLY A 53 19.30 10.72 16.49
N GLU A 54 19.31 10.75 17.82
CA GLU A 54 18.21 10.21 18.63
C GLU A 54 16.92 11.05 18.52
N HIS A 55 15.80 10.38 18.26
CA HIS A 55 14.47 10.95 18.34
C HIS A 55 14.08 11.26 19.78
N ARG A 56 13.57 12.46 20.02
CA ARG A 56 13.19 12.95 21.34
C ARG A 56 11.88 13.74 21.23
N THR A 57 11.12 13.70 22.31
CA THR A 57 9.88 14.49 22.45
C THR A 57 9.95 15.29 23.75
N ASN A 58 9.66 16.58 23.67
CA ASN A 58 9.62 17.50 24.80
C ASN A 58 8.22 18.11 24.97
N PRO A 59 7.59 18.02 26.15
CA PRO A 59 6.40 18.82 26.45
C PRO A 59 6.80 20.29 26.62
N LEU A 60 6.14 21.19 25.90
CA LEU A 60 6.41 22.63 25.94
C LEU A 60 5.11 23.41 26.08
N ILE A 61 5.15 24.46 26.91
CA ILE A 61 4.09 25.47 26.95
C ILE A 61 4.09 26.20 25.59
N TYR A 62 2.90 26.40 25.03
CA TYR A 62 2.75 27.10 23.76
C TYR A 62 1.70 28.19 23.81
N LEU A 63 1.79 29.12 22.86
CA LEU A 63 0.74 30.07 22.50
C LEU A 63 0.22 29.69 21.11
N ASP A 64 -1.11 29.72 20.93
CA ASP A 64 -1.78 29.50 19.64
C ASP A 64 -2.33 30.83 19.10
N GLY A 65 -2.23 31.06 17.79
CA GLY A 65 -2.67 32.29 17.11
C GLY A 65 -1.74 32.69 15.97
N GLU A 66 -1.95 33.84 15.32
CA GLU A 66 -1.00 34.32 14.30
C GLU A 66 0.37 34.63 14.93
N PRO A 67 1.50 34.24 14.31
CA PRO A 67 1.67 33.60 12.98
C PRO A 67 1.67 32.06 12.96
N GLY A 68 1.38 31.40 14.09
CA GLY A 68 1.36 29.95 14.24
C GLY A 68 1.46 29.52 15.69
N LEU A 69 1.96 28.31 15.95
CA LEU A 69 2.23 27.88 17.32
C LEU A 69 3.55 28.52 17.79
N VAL A 70 3.56 29.10 18.98
CA VAL A 70 4.76 29.78 19.51
C VAL A 70 5.22 29.09 20.79
N VAL A 71 6.51 28.75 20.87
CA VAL A 71 7.13 28.14 22.06
C VAL A 71 8.33 28.95 22.52
N VAL A 72 8.65 28.89 23.81
CA VAL A 72 9.75 29.66 24.41
C VAL A 72 10.92 28.74 24.73
N ALA A 73 12.11 29.07 24.24
CA ALA A 73 13.35 28.35 24.54
C ALA A 73 13.91 28.72 25.92
N SER A 74 13.06 28.67 26.94
CA SER A 74 13.42 28.87 28.32
C SER A 74 13.97 27.58 28.93
N LYS A 75 15.08 27.72 29.66
CA LYS A 75 15.63 26.69 30.54
C LYS A 75 15.55 27.21 31.98
N GLY A 76 14.37 27.73 32.35
CA GLY A 76 14.10 28.33 33.67
C GLY A 76 14.99 29.53 34.01
N GLY A 77 15.41 30.31 33.00
CA GLY A 77 16.32 31.45 33.15
C GLY A 77 17.81 31.08 33.27
N SER A 78 18.23 29.89 32.86
CA SER A 78 19.65 29.54 32.77
C SER A 78 20.36 30.31 31.64
N ASP A 79 21.65 30.62 31.83
CA ASP A 79 22.54 31.26 30.85
C ASP A 79 22.85 30.42 29.59
N THR A 80 22.23 29.25 29.45
CA THR A 80 22.35 28.37 28.28
C THR A 80 20.99 28.04 27.69
N HIS A 81 20.92 27.92 26.37
CA HIS A 81 19.71 27.43 25.70
C HIS A 81 19.44 25.94 26.03
N PRO A 82 18.17 25.52 26.03
CA PRO A 82 17.85 24.10 26.15
C PRO A 82 18.33 23.32 24.93
N ALA A 83 18.76 22.06 25.12
CA ALA A 83 19.29 21.24 24.02
C ALA A 83 18.28 21.05 22.85
N TRP A 84 16.99 20.97 23.16
CA TRP A 84 15.94 20.85 22.14
C TRP A 84 15.88 22.07 21.21
N PHE A 85 16.26 23.28 21.66
CA PHE A 85 16.29 24.47 20.80
C PHE A 85 17.33 24.30 19.69
N HIS A 86 18.53 23.87 20.04
CA HIS A 86 19.59 23.62 19.07
C HIS A 86 19.27 22.49 18.09
N ASN A 87 18.56 21.46 18.56
CA ASN A 87 18.07 20.38 17.71
C ASN A 87 17.03 20.91 16.71
N LEU A 88 16.06 21.66 17.22
CA LEU A 88 14.97 22.21 16.44
C LEU A 88 15.46 23.17 15.34
N MET A 89 16.41 24.05 15.64
CA MET A 89 17.00 24.97 14.65
C MET A 89 17.85 24.27 13.58
N ALA A 90 18.18 23.00 13.77
CA ALA A 90 18.85 22.18 12.76
C ALA A 90 17.87 21.38 11.88
N MET A 91 16.55 21.47 12.16
CA MET A 91 15.52 20.72 11.44
C MET A 91 14.75 21.64 10.49
N PRO A 92 14.60 21.29 9.20
CA PRO A 92 13.82 22.09 8.25
C PRO A 92 12.31 22.01 8.53
N VAL A 93 11.83 20.87 9.03
CA VAL A 93 10.44 20.61 9.43
C VAL A 93 10.46 19.62 10.59
N THR A 94 9.52 19.75 11.52
CA THR A 94 9.25 18.74 12.56
C THR A 94 7.75 18.56 12.77
N GLU A 95 7.34 17.69 13.69
CA GLU A 95 5.95 17.52 14.11
C GLU A 95 5.72 17.97 15.56
N VAL A 96 4.50 18.43 15.81
CA VAL A 96 3.97 18.66 17.15
C VAL A 96 2.68 17.89 17.36
N GLU A 97 2.46 17.37 18.57
CA GLU A 97 1.18 16.80 19.00
C GLU A 97 0.44 17.81 19.90
N LEU A 98 -0.79 18.13 19.53
CA LEU A 98 -1.71 19.02 20.23
C LEU A 98 -2.81 18.21 20.94
N PRO A 99 -3.51 18.81 21.92
CA PRO A 99 -4.68 18.19 22.53
C PRO A 99 -5.73 17.79 21.48
N GLY A 100 -6.44 16.69 21.72
CA GLY A 100 -7.35 16.07 20.75
C GLY A 100 -6.67 15.07 19.80
N GLY A 101 -5.40 14.73 20.02
CA GLY A 101 -4.64 13.82 19.16
C GLY A 101 -4.24 14.42 17.82
N ILE A 102 -4.34 15.75 17.69
CA ILE A 102 -4.02 16.48 16.46
C ILE A 102 -2.50 16.53 16.31
N ARG A 103 -1.99 16.11 15.15
CA ARG A 103 -0.58 16.30 14.78
C ARG A 103 -0.45 17.38 13.72
N ARG A 104 0.55 18.27 13.85
CA ARG A 104 0.87 19.30 12.86
C ARG A 104 2.33 19.23 12.46
N ARG A 105 2.61 19.22 11.15
CA ARG A 105 3.96 19.51 10.63
C ARG A 105 4.20 21.00 10.72
N VAL A 106 5.37 21.37 11.22
CA VAL A 106 5.76 22.76 11.45
C VAL A 106 7.20 23.01 11.05
N ARG A 107 7.46 24.21 10.51
CA ARG A 107 8.80 24.74 10.27
C ARG A 107 9.17 25.64 11.44
N PRO A 108 10.22 25.32 12.20
CA PRO A 108 10.63 26.15 13.31
C PRO A 108 11.53 27.30 12.84
N ARG A 109 11.30 28.50 13.38
CA ARG A 109 12.23 29.65 13.26
C ARG A 109 12.24 30.50 14.51
N VAL A 110 13.31 31.24 14.74
CA VAL A 110 13.34 32.27 15.78
C VAL A 110 12.46 33.44 15.33
N ALA A 111 11.64 33.97 16.25
CA ALA A 111 10.88 35.19 16.03
C ALA A 111 11.84 36.37 15.84
N SER A 112 11.54 37.26 14.90
CA SER A 112 12.24 38.54 14.78
C SER A 112 11.98 39.42 16.00
N ASP A 113 12.81 40.45 16.23
CA ASP A 113 12.67 41.36 17.36
C ASP A 113 11.28 42.03 17.40
N ALA A 114 10.74 42.39 16.23
CA ALA A 114 9.41 42.98 16.09
C ALA A 114 8.30 41.99 16.48
N GLU A 115 8.39 40.74 16.02
CA GLU A 115 7.43 39.69 16.41
C GLU A 115 7.55 39.37 17.90
N ARG A 116 8.78 39.31 18.43
CA ARG A 116 9.03 39.08 19.84
C ARG A 116 8.41 40.17 20.71
N ALA A 117 8.50 41.44 20.32
CA ALA A 117 7.89 42.56 21.04
C ALA A 117 6.35 42.40 21.17
N VAL A 118 5.70 41.81 20.17
CA VAL A 118 4.25 41.53 20.18
C VAL A 118 3.91 40.23 20.91
N LEU A 119 4.71 39.19 20.73
CA LEU A 119 4.44 37.85 21.27
C LEU A 119 4.79 37.73 22.76
N TRP A 120 5.83 38.43 23.23
CA TRP A 120 6.32 38.30 24.61
C TRP A 120 5.27 38.65 25.67
N PRO A 121 4.53 39.77 25.58
CA PRO A 121 3.46 40.07 26.55
C PRO A 121 2.40 38.95 26.61
N ARG A 122 1.98 38.43 25.44
CA ARG A 122 1.00 37.33 25.35
C ARG A 122 1.53 36.02 25.95
N LEU A 123 2.82 35.75 25.78
CA LEU A 123 3.47 34.59 26.40
C LEU A 123 3.53 34.72 27.92
N VAL A 124 3.77 35.92 28.45
CA VAL A 124 3.74 36.22 29.89
C VAL A 124 2.32 36.11 30.44
N GLU A 125 1.29 36.54 29.69
CA GLU A 125 -0.11 36.32 30.07
C GLU A 125 -0.45 34.82 30.18
N VAL A 126 0.02 34.00 29.23
CA VAL A 126 -0.16 32.54 29.27
C VAL A 126 0.62 31.90 30.41
N PHE A 127 1.83 32.37 30.68
CA PHE A 127 2.69 31.83 31.72
C PHE A 127 3.57 32.92 32.38
N PRO A 128 3.09 33.54 33.48
CA PRO A 128 3.74 34.71 34.09
C PRO A 128 5.19 34.50 34.51
N SER A 129 5.60 33.27 34.84
CA SER A 129 6.99 32.98 35.22
C SER A 129 8.02 33.22 34.11
N TYR A 130 7.62 33.46 32.86
CA TYR A 130 8.57 33.87 31.83
C TYR A 130 9.23 35.22 32.10
N GLU A 131 8.51 36.15 32.74
CA GLU A 131 9.06 37.46 33.13
C GLU A 131 10.16 37.29 34.16
N ASP A 132 9.90 36.49 35.21
CA ASP A 132 10.92 36.09 36.17
C ASP A 132 12.11 35.49 35.43
N TYR A 133 11.90 34.50 34.55
CA TYR A 133 12.99 33.80 33.87
C TYR A 133 13.87 34.71 33.02
N ALA A 134 13.29 35.71 32.35
CA ALA A 134 14.05 36.69 31.60
C ALA A 134 14.95 37.55 32.52
N GLY A 135 14.49 37.90 33.71
CA GLY A 135 15.29 38.63 34.70
C GLY A 135 16.43 37.82 35.34
N HIS A 136 16.51 36.50 35.14
CA HIS A 136 17.55 35.65 35.75
C HIS A 136 18.82 35.48 34.88
N THR A 137 18.85 36.02 33.66
CA THR A 137 19.93 35.81 32.71
C THR A 137 20.13 37.01 31.79
N ASP A 138 21.37 37.26 31.36
CA ASP A 138 21.70 38.33 30.41
C ASP A 138 21.43 37.93 28.96
N ARG A 139 21.19 36.64 28.69
CA ARG A 139 20.87 36.18 27.33
C ARG A 139 19.41 36.52 27.01
N GLU A 140 19.16 36.87 25.75
CA GLU A 140 17.79 36.88 25.27
C GLU A 140 17.22 35.45 25.24
N ILE A 141 16.04 35.26 25.82
CA ILE A 141 15.32 33.98 25.73
C ILE A 141 14.64 33.91 24.37
N PRO A 142 15.02 32.96 23.48
CA PRO A 142 14.43 32.90 22.15
C PRO A 142 12.94 32.55 22.22
N VAL A 143 12.16 33.29 21.45
CA VAL A 143 10.80 32.95 21.08
C VAL A 143 10.86 32.23 19.74
N VAL A 144 10.27 31.04 19.64
CA VAL A 144 10.30 30.21 18.44
C VAL A 144 8.91 30.13 17.87
N VAL A 145 8.77 30.55 16.62
CA VAL A 145 7.56 30.38 15.81
C VAL A 145 7.64 29.01 15.12
N LEU A 146 6.57 28.24 15.24
CA LEU A 146 6.36 26.97 14.57
C LEU A 146 5.31 27.18 13.47
N GLU A 147 5.79 27.52 12.28
CA GLU A 147 4.94 27.84 11.13
C GLU A 147 4.30 26.55 10.60
N PRO A 148 2.97 26.50 10.40
CA PRO A 148 2.33 25.33 9.80
C PRO A 148 2.92 25.03 8.42
N VAL A 149 3.30 23.77 8.19
CA VAL A 149 3.67 23.28 6.87
C VAL A 149 2.51 22.44 6.35
N ALA A 150 1.87 22.91 5.28
CA ALA A 150 0.84 22.12 4.60
C ALA A 150 1.45 20.80 4.15
N ARG A 151 0.76 19.69 4.42
CA ARG A 151 1.10 18.42 3.78
C ARG A 151 0.80 18.57 2.29
N PRO A 152 1.68 18.08 1.39
CA PRO A 152 1.31 17.96 -0.01
C PRO A 152 0.01 17.16 -0.10
N VAL A 153 -0.86 17.55 -1.01
CA VAL A 153 -2.13 16.86 -1.27
C VAL A 153 -2.17 16.38 -2.71
N GLN A 154 -2.99 15.37 -2.94
CA GLN A 154 -3.20 14.71 -4.23
C GLN A 154 -4.69 14.51 -4.51
N ARG A 155 -5.03 14.34 -5.77
CA ARG A 155 -6.32 13.80 -6.20
C ARG A 155 -6.30 12.29 -5.98
N ALA A 156 -7.42 11.76 -5.46
CA ALA A 156 -7.59 10.33 -5.26
C ALA A 156 -9.07 9.93 -5.30
N VAL A 157 -9.36 8.70 -5.70
CA VAL A 157 -10.63 8.05 -5.40
C VAL A 157 -10.44 7.25 -4.11
N VAL A 158 -11.23 7.56 -3.08
CA VAL A 158 -11.10 6.97 -1.75
C VAL A 158 -12.33 6.14 -1.40
N GLN A 159 -12.11 4.99 -0.78
CA GLN A 159 -13.11 4.17 -0.12
C GLN A 159 -13.39 4.72 1.28
N ARG A 160 -14.67 4.90 1.61
CA ARG A 160 -15.12 5.42 2.93
C ARG A 160 -15.74 4.37 3.84
N ASP A 161 -16.24 3.28 3.28
CA ASP A 161 -16.78 2.13 4.01
C ASP A 161 -16.70 0.86 3.13
N TYR A 162 -17.11 -0.29 3.65
CA TYR A 162 -17.31 -1.51 2.88
C TYR A 162 -18.68 -1.53 2.21
N GLY A 163 -18.74 -1.84 0.92
CA GLY A 163 -20.00 -1.92 0.17
C GLY A 163 -19.78 -1.95 -1.32
N VAL A 164 -20.88 -1.91 -2.09
CA VAL A 164 -20.82 -1.80 -3.56
C VAL A 164 -20.02 -0.55 -3.93
N ALA A 165 -19.17 -0.67 -4.96
CA ALA A 165 -18.16 0.36 -5.29
C ALA A 165 -18.79 1.75 -5.46
N ASP A 166 -19.94 1.83 -6.14
CA ASP A 166 -20.69 3.06 -6.30
C ASP A 166 -21.03 3.72 -4.94
N ALA A 167 -21.57 2.97 -3.97
CA ALA A 167 -22.00 3.55 -2.70
C ALA A 167 -20.84 4.04 -1.81
N VAL A 168 -19.63 3.47 -1.94
CA VAL A 168 -18.55 3.66 -0.96
C VAL A 168 -17.31 4.38 -1.50
N LEU A 169 -17.16 4.51 -2.81
CA LEU A 169 -16.08 5.27 -3.44
C LEU A 169 -16.47 6.74 -3.63
N ALA A 170 -15.56 7.63 -3.23
CA ALA A 170 -15.72 9.06 -3.35
C ALA A 170 -14.46 9.70 -3.93
N TYR A 171 -14.62 10.75 -4.73
CA TYR A 171 -13.50 11.55 -5.18
C TYR A 171 -13.01 12.48 -4.07
N SER A 172 -11.70 12.61 -3.91
CA SER A 172 -11.02 13.55 -3.03
C SER A 172 -10.07 14.40 -3.85
N ALA A 173 -10.28 15.73 -3.85
CA ALA A 173 -9.42 16.67 -4.55
C ALA A 173 -8.15 17.03 -3.75
N ALA A 174 -8.09 16.67 -2.47
CA ALA A 174 -7.02 17.08 -1.55
C ALA A 174 -6.75 15.98 -0.51
N HIS A 175 -6.51 14.75 -0.97
CA HIS A 175 -6.08 13.66 -0.10
C HIS A 175 -4.62 13.87 0.33
N PRO A 176 -4.24 13.65 1.59
CA PRO A 176 -2.85 13.83 2.02
C PRO A 176 -1.87 12.92 1.28
N VAL A 177 -0.68 13.44 0.97
CA VAL A 177 0.48 12.65 0.55
C VAL A 177 1.36 12.40 1.77
N GLU A 178 1.61 11.13 2.06
CA GLU A 178 2.51 10.73 3.15
C GLU A 178 3.96 10.69 2.67
N GLU A 179 4.92 10.93 3.56
CA GLU A 179 6.33 10.70 3.25
C GLU A 179 6.62 9.20 3.24
N PRO A 180 7.48 8.70 2.34
CA PRO A 180 7.88 7.30 2.36
C PRO A 180 8.60 6.96 3.67
N SER A 181 8.37 5.75 4.18
CA SER A 181 9.21 5.18 5.24
C SER A 181 10.67 5.00 4.75
N PRO A 182 11.64 4.70 5.64
CA PRO A 182 13.02 4.44 5.22
C PRO A 182 13.18 3.42 4.10
N THR A 183 12.30 2.41 4.02
CA THR A 183 12.36 1.30 3.05
C THR A 183 11.44 1.49 1.84
N GLN A 184 10.68 2.58 1.79
CA GLN A 184 9.69 2.83 0.76
C GLN A 184 10.18 3.83 -0.29
N VAL A 185 9.62 3.72 -1.48
CA VAL A 185 9.64 4.78 -2.49
C VAL A 185 8.25 5.38 -2.62
N ARG A 186 8.19 6.68 -2.91
CA ARG A 186 6.96 7.33 -3.37
C ARG A 186 6.92 7.31 -4.88
N ILE A 187 5.82 6.83 -5.44
CA ILE A 187 5.57 6.74 -6.87
C ILE A 187 4.44 7.72 -7.23
N GLU A 188 4.68 8.59 -8.21
CA GLU A 188 3.64 9.31 -8.92
C GLU A 188 2.98 8.34 -9.91
N VAL A 189 1.71 8.02 -9.69
CA VAL A 189 0.99 6.97 -10.42
C VAL A 189 0.46 7.53 -11.73
N HIS A 190 0.90 6.96 -12.85
CA HIS A 190 0.39 7.28 -14.18
C HIS A 190 -0.78 6.39 -14.57
N ALA A 191 -0.73 5.10 -14.20
CA ALA A 191 -1.81 4.16 -14.45
C ALA A 191 -1.91 3.12 -13.32
N ALA A 192 -3.11 2.60 -13.14
CA ALA A 192 -3.41 1.48 -12.24
C ALA A 192 -4.22 0.42 -12.99
N SER A 193 -4.22 -0.83 -12.51
CA SER A 193 -5.08 -1.85 -13.09
C SER A 193 -6.01 -2.48 -12.06
N VAL A 194 -7.13 -2.99 -12.57
CA VAL A 194 -8.17 -3.63 -11.76
C VAL A 194 -7.99 -5.14 -11.78
N ASN A 195 -8.13 -5.75 -10.61
CA ASN A 195 -8.14 -7.18 -10.38
C ASN A 195 -9.43 -7.58 -9.64
N PRO A 196 -9.88 -8.85 -9.75
CA PRO A 196 -11.05 -9.30 -9.01
C PRO A 196 -10.94 -9.12 -7.49
N ILE A 197 -9.72 -9.18 -6.95
CA ILE A 197 -9.49 -8.95 -5.52
C ILE A 197 -9.83 -7.52 -5.09
N ASP A 198 -9.75 -6.53 -5.98
CA ASP A 198 -10.02 -5.12 -5.65
C ASP A 198 -11.48 -4.92 -5.24
N TRP A 199 -12.43 -5.34 -6.09
CA TRP A 199 -13.86 -5.23 -5.78
C TRP A 199 -14.26 -6.13 -4.61
N GLN A 200 -13.68 -7.34 -4.49
CA GLN A 200 -13.91 -8.22 -3.34
C GLN A 200 -13.50 -7.55 -2.02
N MET A 201 -12.39 -6.80 -2.03
CA MET A 201 -11.89 -6.10 -0.84
C MET A 201 -12.72 -4.85 -0.54
N ILE A 202 -13.15 -4.12 -1.56
CA ILE A 202 -14.03 -2.95 -1.43
C ILE A 202 -15.40 -3.36 -0.83
N GLU A 203 -15.99 -4.45 -1.31
CA GLU A 203 -17.27 -4.99 -0.80
C GLU A 203 -17.15 -5.67 0.57
N GLY A 204 -15.93 -5.80 1.08
CA GLY A 204 -15.66 -6.36 2.40
C GLY A 204 -15.84 -7.88 2.46
N HIS A 205 -15.60 -8.58 1.34
CA HIS A 205 -15.61 -10.04 1.30
C HIS A 205 -14.51 -10.63 2.17
N ARG A 206 -13.43 -9.88 2.46
CA ARG A 206 -12.29 -10.34 3.27
C ARG A 206 -12.06 -9.55 4.57
N ARG A 207 -13.06 -8.78 5.03
CA ARG A 207 -12.92 -7.86 6.18
C ARG A 207 -12.52 -8.54 7.50
N LEU A 208 -12.77 -9.85 7.66
CA LEU A 208 -12.40 -10.60 8.88
C LEU A 208 -10.89 -10.87 8.98
N ILE A 209 -10.17 -10.89 7.85
CA ILE A 209 -8.74 -11.20 7.79
C ILE A 209 -7.90 -10.00 7.31
N ALA A 210 -8.54 -8.99 6.72
CA ALA A 210 -7.90 -7.76 6.25
C ALA A 210 -8.79 -6.55 6.55
N LYS A 211 -8.74 -6.07 7.80
CA LYS A 211 -9.48 -4.88 8.24
C LYS A 211 -8.83 -3.62 7.66
N ARG A 212 -9.64 -2.72 7.09
CA ARG A 212 -9.22 -1.43 6.54
C ARG A 212 -9.52 -0.30 7.52
N THR A 213 -8.69 0.73 7.49
CA THR A 213 -8.95 2.03 8.09
C THR A 213 -9.37 2.98 6.97
N PHE A 214 -10.42 3.75 7.19
CA PHE A 214 -10.95 4.68 6.20
C PHE A 214 -10.60 6.14 6.54
N PRO A 215 -10.43 7.03 5.55
CA PRO A 215 -10.51 6.76 4.10
C PRO A 215 -9.31 5.94 3.57
N PHE A 216 -9.55 5.08 2.58
CA PHE A 216 -8.54 4.19 1.97
C PHE A 216 -8.48 4.37 0.45
N VAL A 217 -7.29 4.46 -0.14
CA VAL A 217 -7.14 4.54 -1.62
C VAL A 217 -7.02 3.12 -2.20
N PRO A 218 -7.98 2.64 -3.03
CA PRO A 218 -7.98 1.28 -3.57
C PRO A 218 -7.05 1.09 -4.78
N LEU A 219 -7.12 -0.11 -5.37
CA LEU A 219 -6.31 -0.65 -6.47
C LEU A 219 -4.89 -1.00 -6.07
N PHE A 220 -4.50 -2.24 -6.35
CA PHE A 220 -3.22 -2.81 -5.89
C PHE A 220 -2.10 -2.69 -6.93
N ASP A 221 -2.45 -2.82 -8.21
CA ASP A 221 -1.51 -2.69 -9.32
C ASP A 221 -1.37 -1.23 -9.74
N LEU A 222 -0.13 -0.78 -9.94
CA LEU A 222 0.18 0.56 -10.39
C LEU A 222 1.47 0.62 -11.21
N ALA A 223 1.59 1.66 -12.04
CA ALA A 223 2.82 2.03 -12.73
C ALA A 223 2.97 3.56 -12.77
N GLY A 224 4.20 4.03 -12.70
CA GLY A 224 4.49 5.45 -12.53
C GLY A 224 5.96 5.79 -12.40
N VAL A 225 6.25 6.97 -11.87
CA VAL A 225 7.61 7.50 -11.72
C VAL A 225 7.95 7.69 -10.25
N VAL A 226 9.15 7.30 -9.83
CA VAL A 226 9.62 7.54 -8.45
C VAL A 226 9.83 9.04 -8.21
N THR A 227 9.18 9.62 -7.20
CA THR A 227 9.29 11.04 -6.83
C THR A 227 9.97 11.29 -5.49
N ALA A 228 10.08 10.28 -4.63
CA ALA A 228 10.89 10.32 -3.41
C ALA A 228 11.35 8.91 -3.00
N VAL A 229 12.46 8.84 -2.28
CA VAL A 229 13.03 7.58 -1.77
C VAL A 229 13.28 7.70 -0.27
N GLY A 230 13.00 6.62 0.45
CA GLY A 230 13.37 6.46 1.85
C GLY A 230 14.89 6.37 2.03
N SER A 231 15.36 6.59 3.26
CA SER A 231 16.79 6.64 3.58
C SER A 231 17.54 5.30 3.46
N GLU A 232 16.82 4.18 3.43
CA GLU A 232 17.36 2.82 3.32
C GLU A 232 17.11 2.21 1.93
N VAL A 233 16.46 2.93 1.02
CA VAL A 233 16.30 2.55 -0.39
C VAL A 233 17.66 2.65 -1.09
N THR A 234 18.05 1.61 -1.80
CA THR A 234 19.40 1.51 -2.39
C THR A 234 19.41 1.25 -3.90
N ARG A 235 18.33 0.70 -4.44
CA ARG A 235 18.23 0.25 -5.83
C ARG A 235 17.47 1.23 -6.72
N LEU A 236 16.51 1.95 -6.15
CA LEU A 236 15.66 2.89 -6.87
C LEU A 236 16.07 4.35 -6.60
N LYS A 237 15.88 5.22 -7.59
CA LYS A 237 16.11 6.67 -7.47
C LYS A 237 14.94 7.45 -8.07
N VAL A 238 14.84 8.71 -7.65
CA VAL A 238 13.89 9.68 -8.25
C VAL A 238 14.08 9.74 -9.76
N GLY A 239 12.97 9.69 -10.50
CA GLY A 239 12.92 9.66 -11.96
C GLY A 239 12.86 8.26 -12.57
N ASP A 240 13.05 7.18 -11.80
CA ASP A 240 12.90 5.82 -12.32
C ASP A 240 11.44 5.52 -12.68
N ARG A 241 11.22 4.93 -13.86
CA ARG A 241 9.92 4.42 -14.31
C ARG A 241 9.71 3.02 -13.75
N VAL A 242 8.66 2.84 -12.93
CA VAL A 242 8.46 1.64 -12.13
C VAL A 242 7.01 1.15 -12.15
N HIS A 243 6.81 -0.13 -11.84
CA HIS A 243 5.50 -0.74 -11.61
C HIS A 243 5.53 -1.69 -10.42
N ALA A 244 4.37 -1.92 -9.79
CA ALA A 244 4.27 -2.70 -8.57
C ALA A 244 2.87 -3.26 -8.34
N ASP A 245 2.82 -4.36 -7.60
CA ASP A 245 1.65 -4.81 -6.83
C ASP A 245 1.89 -4.39 -5.37
N ASN A 246 1.19 -3.36 -4.89
CA ASN A 246 1.34 -2.85 -3.52
C ASN A 246 0.57 -3.69 -2.47
N LYS A 247 0.23 -4.94 -2.81
CA LYS A 247 -0.50 -5.87 -1.96
C LYS A 247 -1.77 -5.22 -1.42
N LEU A 248 -2.13 -5.55 -0.17
CA LEU A 248 -3.33 -5.05 0.48
C LEU A 248 -3.22 -3.58 0.94
N HIS A 249 -2.06 -2.92 0.75
CA HIS A 249 -1.89 -1.49 1.04
C HIS A 249 -2.58 -0.60 0.00
N GLY A 250 -2.71 -1.07 -1.25
CA GLY A 250 -3.39 -0.34 -2.32
C GLY A 250 -2.71 0.98 -2.69
N GLY A 251 -3.50 1.99 -3.06
CA GLY A 251 -3.02 3.30 -3.46
C GLY A 251 -3.01 3.59 -4.96
N GLY A 252 -3.32 2.61 -5.82
CA GLY A 252 -3.32 2.81 -7.27
C GLY A 252 -4.38 3.80 -7.78
N ALA A 253 -5.46 4.02 -7.04
CA ALA A 253 -6.49 5.02 -7.38
C ALA A 253 -6.19 6.43 -6.82
N GLY A 254 -4.91 6.79 -6.67
CA GLY A 254 -4.44 8.12 -6.29
C GLY A 254 -3.21 8.49 -7.10
N GLU A 255 -2.90 9.79 -7.19
CA GLU A 255 -1.74 10.28 -7.95
C GLU A 255 -0.40 9.91 -7.31
N HIS A 256 -0.36 9.63 -6.01
CA HIS A 256 0.85 9.33 -5.24
C HIS A 256 0.62 8.21 -4.24
N VAL A 257 1.59 7.28 -4.20
CA VAL A 257 1.55 6.13 -3.29
C VAL A 257 2.95 5.77 -2.82
N ASN A 258 3.08 5.38 -1.55
CA ASN A 258 4.31 4.81 -1.01
C ASN A 258 4.27 3.28 -1.11
N VAL A 259 5.34 2.68 -1.63
CA VAL A 259 5.47 1.25 -1.89
C VAL A 259 6.83 0.78 -1.35
N GLU A 260 6.88 -0.38 -0.70
CA GLU A 260 8.14 -0.99 -0.26
C GLU A 260 9.06 -1.30 -1.44
N GLU A 261 10.36 -1.00 -1.33
CA GLU A 261 11.33 -1.20 -2.41
C GLU A 261 11.38 -2.65 -2.93
N ASP A 262 11.02 -3.63 -2.09
CA ASP A 262 11.00 -5.06 -2.42
C ASP A 262 9.77 -5.51 -3.23
N LEU A 263 8.83 -4.61 -3.51
CA LEU A 263 7.65 -4.87 -4.36
C LEU A 263 7.73 -4.20 -5.74
N VAL A 264 8.74 -3.35 -5.96
CA VAL A 264 8.81 -2.44 -7.11
C VAL A 264 9.82 -2.95 -8.14
N SER A 265 9.41 -3.11 -9.39
CA SER A 265 10.30 -3.41 -10.53
C SER A 265 10.41 -2.22 -11.47
N ALA A 266 11.51 -2.17 -12.24
CA ALA A 266 11.64 -1.21 -13.32
C ALA A 266 10.72 -1.63 -14.47
N ILE A 267 10.07 -0.66 -15.12
CA ILE A 267 9.20 -0.97 -16.27
C ILE A 267 10.06 -1.50 -17.43
N PRO A 268 9.73 -2.66 -18.04
CA PRO A 268 10.38 -3.15 -19.25
C PRO A 268 10.40 -2.10 -20.37
N ALA A 269 11.52 -2.01 -21.09
CA ALA A 269 11.66 -1.06 -22.18
C ALA A 269 10.54 -1.22 -23.22
N GLY A 270 9.92 -0.11 -23.61
CA GLY A 270 8.87 -0.07 -24.63
C GLY A 270 7.44 -0.20 -24.10
N LEU A 271 7.22 -0.52 -22.82
CA LEU A 271 5.87 -0.48 -22.25
C LEU A 271 5.44 0.94 -21.92
N SER A 272 4.18 1.25 -22.25
CA SER A 272 3.44 2.37 -21.67
C SER A 272 3.17 2.15 -20.18
N PHE A 273 2.80 3.20 -19.44
CA PHE A 273 2.40 3.02 -18.04
C PHE A 273 1.13 2.18 -17.91
N ALA A 274 0.17 2.34 -18.83
CA ALA A 274 -1.04 1.53 -18.87
C ALA A 274 -0.74 0.02 -19.01
N GLU A 275 0.17 -0.34 -19.92
CA GLU A 275 0.60 -1.73 -20.08
C GLU A 275 1.38 -2.22 -18.85
N ALA A 276 2.30 -1.40 -18.34
CA ALA A 276 3.10 -1.76 -17.17
C ALA A 276 2.24 -1.98 -15.92
N ALA A 277 1.18 -1.20 -15.72
CA ALA A 277 0.24 -1.37 -14.61
C ALA A 277 -0.62 -2.64 -14.74
N ALA A 278 -0.76 -3.20 -15.94
CA ALA A 278 -1.52 -4.41 -16.20
C ALA A 278 -0.74 -5.71 -15.93
N VAL A 279 0.56 -5.63 -15.62
CA VAL A 279 1.46 -6.76 -15.36
C VAL A 279 1.40 -7.29 -13.91
N PRO A 280 1.54 -6.46 -12.84
CA PRO A 280 2.11 -6.93 -11.58
C PRO A 280 1.38 -8.09 -10.91
N LEU A 281 0.12 -7.95 -10.50
CA LEU A 281 -0.59 -9.04 -9.82
C LEU A 281 -0.88 -10.20 -10.77
N ALA A 282 -1.40 -9.91 -11.96
CA ALA A 282 -1.92 -10.93 -12.86
C ALA A 282 -0.82 -11.83 -13.44
N ALA A 283 0.30 -11.27 -13.87
CA ALA A 283 1.38 -12.04 -14.46
C ALA A 283 2.19 -12.80 -13.40
N GLN A 284 2.43 -12.21 -12.21
CA GLN A 284 3.04 -12.94 -11.09
C GLN A 284 2.16 -14.12 -10.66
N THR A 285 0.84 -13.94 -10.64
CA THR A 285 -0.11 -15.02 -10.34
C THR A 285 0.00 -16.16 -11.35
N ALA A 286 0.05 -15.83 -12.64
CA ALA A 286 0.21 -16.82 -13.71
C ALA A 286 1.54 -17.59 -13.59
N LEU A 287 2.65 -16.88 -13.38
CA LEU A 287 3.97 -17.47 -13.22
C LEU A 287 4.03 -18.39 -11.99
N LEU A 288 3.52 -17.93 -10.84
CA LEU A 288 3.47 -18.73 -9.62
C LEU A 288 2.60 -19.98 -9.78
N ALA A 289 1.48 -19.88 -10.51
CA ALA A 289 0.64 -21.04 -10.80
C ALA A 289 1.39 -22.09 -11.65
N LEU A 290 2.13 -21.66 -12.66
CA LEU A 290 2.96 -22.52 -13.51
C LEU A 290 4.11 -23.17 -12.72
N ASP A 291 4.78 -22.43 -11.84
CA ASP A 291 5.82 -22.94 -10.96
C ASP A 291 5.27 -24.03 -10.01
N LYS A 292 4.11 -23.78 -9.39
CA LYS A 292 3.44 -24.76 -8.51
C LYS A 292 2.92 -25.97 -9.28
N ALA A 293 2.54 -25.78 -10.54
CA ALA A 293 2.18 -26.84 -11.47
C ALA A 293 3.40 -27.64 -11.95
N ARG A 294 4.63 -27.13 -11.75
CA ARG A 294 5.90 -27.71 -12.20
C ARG A 294 5.97 -27.88 -13.72
N ILE A 295 5.51 -26.85 -14.44
CA ILE A 295 5.46 -26.86 -15.90
C ILE A 295 6.84 -26.63 -16.50
N GLY A 296 7.16 -27.40 -17.53
CA GLY A 296 8.36 -27.26 -18.34
C GLY A 296 8.15 -27.79 -19.75
N ALA A 297 9.25 -28.03 -20.46
CA ALA A 297 9.22 -28.48 -21.84
C ALA A 297 8.50 -29.83 -21.96
N GLY A 298 7.56 -29.93 -22.90
CA GLY A 298 6.78 -31.13 -23.15
C GLY A 298 5.60 -31.37 -22.20
N SER A 299 5.43 -30.56 -21.14
CA SER A 299 4.25 -30.66 -20.27
C SER A 299 2.97 -30.36 -21.04
N ARG A 300 1.87 -31.05 -20.71
CA ARG A 300 0.53 -30.78 -21.25
C ARG A 300 -0.30 -30.03 -20.20
N VAL A 301 -0.68 -28.79 -20.49
CA VAL A 301 -1.37 -27.92 -19.54
C VAL A 301 -2.72 -27.47 -20.08
N VAL A 302 -3.75 -27.59 -19.24
CA VAL A 302 -5.08 -27.01 -19.50
C VAL A 302 -5.20 -25.70 -18.73
N VAL A 303 -5.59 -24.62 -19.39
CA VAL A 303 -5.73 -23.28 -18.78
C VAL A 303 -7.20 -22.88 -18.79
N ILE A 304 -7.83 -22.81 -17.63
CA ILE A 304 -9.23 -22.40 -17.46
C ILE A 304 -9.30 -20.89 -17.23
N GLY A 305 -10.15 -20.20 -18.01
CA GLY A 305 -10.20 -18.74 -18.03
C GLY A 305 -9.08 -18.14 -18.88
N ALA A 306 -8.68 -18.82 -19.96
CA ALA A 306 -7.48 -18.51 -20.75
C ALA A 306 -7.48 -17.12 -21.40
N SER A 307 -8.65 -16.50 -21.62
CA SER A 307 -8.77 -15.15 -22.18
C SER A 307 -8.86 -14.04 -21.12
N GLY A 308 -8.98 -14.38 -19.83
CA GLY A 308 -9.06 -13.39 -18.75
C GLY A 308 -7.71 -12.81 -18.35
N GLY A 309 -7.71 -11.82 -17.45
CA GLY A 309 -6.50 -11.07 -17.06
C GLY A 309 -5.30 -11.94 -16.66
N VAL A 310 -5.50 -12.98 -15.84
CA VAL A 310 -4.41 -13.92 -15.47
C VAL A 310 -4.16 -14.96 -16.57
N GLY A 311 -5.23 -15.46 -17.19
CA GLY A 311 -5.16 -16.52 -18.19
C GLY A 311 -4.32 -16.14 -19.41
N THR A 312 -4.41 -14.89 -19.86
CA THR A 312 -3.63 -14.40 -21.00
C THR A 312 -2.12 -14.50 -20.78
N TYR A 313 -1.64 -14.23 -19.55
CA TYR A 313 -0.24 -14.45 -19.18
C TYR A 313 0.08 -15.94 -19.06
N ALA A 314 -0.80 -16.73 -18.45
CA ALA A 314 -0.57 -18.16 -18.24
C ALA A 314 -0.40 -18.95 -19.54
N VAL A 315 -1.20 -18.65 -20.57
CA VAL A 315 -1.06 -19.27 -21.91
C VAL A 315 0.31 -18.96 -22.50
N GLN A 316 0.70 -17.68 -22.52
CA GLN A 316 1.97 -17.24 -23.10
C GLN A 316 3.16 -17.82 -22.35
N ILE A 317 3.20 -17.70 -21.02
CA ILE A 317 4.31 -18.21 -20.20
C ILE A 317 4.41 -19.73 -20.32
N ALA A 318 3.29 -20.47 -20.33
CA ALA A 318 3.32 -21.91 -20.58
C ALA A 318 3.96 -22.25 -21.94
N ARG A 319 3.64 -21.48 -23.00
CA ARG A 319 4.29 -21.63 -24.30
C ARG A 319 5.79 -21.38 -24.20
N VAL A 320 6.21 -20.31 -23.54
CA VAL A 320 7.63 -19.97 -23.32
C VAL A 320 8.38 -21.11 -22.64
N LEU A 321 7.75 -21.75 -21.66
CA LEU A 321 8.30 -22.92 -20.95
C LEU A 321 8.31 -24.21 -21.80
N GLY A 322 7.80 -24.18 -23.03
CA GLY A 322 7.78 -25.31 -23.95
C GLY A 322 6.64 -26.31 -23.71
N ALA A 323 5.59 -25.90 -23.00
CA ALA A 323 4.41 -26.73 -22.77
C ALA A 323 3.45 -26.73 -23.97
N HIS A 324 2.71 -27.82 -24.11
CA HIS A 324 1.55 -27.92 -24.98
C HIS A 324 0.32 -27.38 -24.24
N VAL A 325 -0.27 -26.31 -24.77
CA VAL A 325 -1.31 -25.55 -24.08
C VAL A 325 -2.68 -25.83 -24.67
N THR A 326 -3.61 -26.31 -23.85
CA THR A 326 -5.04 -26.37 -24.15
C THR A 326 -5.74 -25.22 -23.42
N ALA A 327 -6.21 -24.21 -24.17
CA ALA A 327 -6.90 -23.06 -23.61
C ALA A 327 -8.41 -23.31 -23.51
N VAL A 328 -8.99 -23.15 -22.32
CA VAL A 328 -10.44 -23.18 -22.10
C VAL A 328 -10.95 -21.75 -22.02
N SER A 329 -11.77 -21.36 -22.99
CA SER A 329 -12.26 -20.00 -23.18
C SER A 329 -13.60 -20.03 -23.93
N SER A 330 -14.36 -18.93 -23.96
CA SER A 330 -15.56 -18.86 -24.81
C SER A 330 -15.17 -18.88 -26.29
N GLY A 331 -16.00 -19.48 -27.15
CA GLY A 331 -15.72 -19.64 -28.58
C GLY A 331 -15.41 -18.34 -29.31
N ARG A 332 -16.03 -17.22 -28.91
CA ARG A 332 -15.73 -15.88 -29.47
C ARG A 332 -14.27 -15.44 -29.30
N ASN A 333 -13.55 -16.02 -28.35
CA ASN A 333 -12.16 -15.67 -28.02
C ASN A 333 -11.17 -16.69 -28.58
N GLU A 334 -11.59 -17.66 -29.41
CA GLU A 334 -10.71 -18.71 -29.93
C GLU A 334 -9.50 -18.15 -30.66
N ALA A 335 -9.70 -17.27 -31.64
CA ALA A 335 -8.62 -16.69 -32.42
C ALA A 335 -7.60 -15.96 -31.54
N PHE A 336 -8.10 -15.21 -30.54
CA PHE A 336 -7.27 -14.49 -29.59
C PHE A 336 -6.39 -15.43 -28.76
N VAL A 337 -6.96 -16.48 -28.14
CA VAL A 337 -6.14 -17.38 -27.31
C VAL A 337 -5.16 -18.22 -28.14
N ARG A 338 -5.45 -18.47 -29.42
CA ARG A 338 -4.47 -19.06 -30.35
C ARG A 338 -3.32 -18.13 -30.65
N GLU A 339 -3.60 -16.84 -30.86
CA GLU A 339 -2.56 -15.82 -31.02
C GLU A 339 -1.64 -15.72 -29.79
N LEU A 340 -2.16 -15.97 -28.59
CA LEU A 340 -1.38 -16.05 -27.36
C LEU A 340 -0.50 -17.31 -27.26
N GLY A 341 -0.69 -18.31 -28.12
CA GLY A 341 0.11 -19.54 -28.15
C GLY A 341 -0.63 -20.81 -27.68
N ALA A 342 -1.96 -20.78 -27.57
CA ALA A 342 -2.73 -22.00 -27.35
C ALA A 342 -2.62 -22.96 -28.57
N HIS A 343 -2.32 -24.21 -28.29
CA HIS A 343 -2.25 -25.28 -29.30
C HIS A 343 -3.66 -25.82 -29.57
N ASP A 344 -4.39 -26.13 -28.50
CA ASP A 344 -5.81 -26.50 -28.55
C ASP A 344 -6.66 -25.43 -27.89
N VAL A 345 -7.91 -25.32 -28.33
CA VAL A 345 -8.91 -24.45 -27.71
C VAL A 345 -10.18 -25.26 -27.46
N VAL A 346 -10.74 -25.11 -26.26
CA VAL A 346 -12.00 -25.75 -25.85
C VAL A 346 -13.00 -24.67 -25.48
N ASP A 347 -14.13 -24.64 -26.19
CA ASP A 347 -15.23 -23.73 -25.90
C ASP A 347 -16.05 -24.22 -24.71
N HIS A 348 -15.90 -23.54 -23.56
CA HIS A 348 -16.66 -23.91 -22.35
C HIS A 348 -18.17 -23.60 -22.46
N THR A 349 -18.60 -22.83 -23.46
CA THR A 349 -20.03 -22.55 -23.70
C THR A 349 -20.73 -23.69 -24.42
N ALA A 350 -19.98 -24.53 -25.12
CA ALA A 350 -20.46 -25.73 -25.81
C ALA A 350 -20.54 -26.97 -24.89
N GLY A 351 -19.95 -26.91 -23.69
CA GLY A 351 -19.96 -27.99 -22.72
C GLY A 351 -18.79 -27.93 -21.74
N ARG A 352 -18.74 -28.88 -20.81
CA ARG A 352 -17.62 -28.97 -19.84
C ARG A 352 -16.35 -29.41 -20.57
N TYR A 353 -15.23 -28.80 -20.23
CA TYR A 353 -13.96 -29.05 -20.91
C TYR A 353 -13.46 -30.50 -20.76
N ASP A 354 -13.86 -31.20 -19.69
CA ASP A 354 -13.48 -32.60 -19.46
C ASP A 354 -14.14 -33.60 -20.41
N ALA A 355 -15.11 -33.17 -21.22
CA ALA A 355 -15.64 -33.95 -22.34
C ALA A 355 -14.81 -33.80 -23.62
N ALA A 356 -14.12 -32.67 -23.80
CA ALA A 356 -13.34 -32.36 -24.99
C ALA A 356 -11.84 -32.69 -24.84
N VAL A 357 -11.31 -32.58 -23.62
CA VAL A 357 -9.92 -32.93 -23.32
C VAL A 357 -9.82 -34.43 -23.05
N SER A 358 -8.84 -35.09 -23.67
CA SER A 358 -8.63 -36.53 -23.48
C SER A 358 -8.45 -36.88 -22.00
N ALA A 359 -9.11 -37.96 -21.58
CA ALA A 359 -8.98 -38.45 -20.21
C ALA A 359 -7.52 -38.76 -19.87
N ALA A 360 -7.13 -38.47 -18.63
CA ALA A 360 -5.81 -38.83 -18.10
C ALA A 360 -4.59 -38.29 -18.87
N SER A 361 -4.72 -37.18 -19.61
CA SER A 361 -3.71 -36.69 -20.55
C SER A 361 -2.95 -35.43 -20.12
N ALA A 362 -3.45 -34.67 -19.14
CA ALA A 362 -2.87 -33.38 -18.76
C ALA A 362 -1.98 -33.46 -17.51
N ASP A 363 -0.77 -32.90 -17.55
CA ASP A 363 0.11 -32.81 -16.38
C ASP A 363 -0.39 -31.78 -15.37
N ALA A 364 -1.04 -30.72 -15.85
CA ALA A 364 -1.68 -29.74 -15.00
C ALA A 364 -2.96 -29.15 -15.58
N VAL A 365 -3.82 -28.70 -14.67
CA VAL A 365 -4.97 -27.86 -14.93
C VAL A 365 -4.79 -26.61 -14.08
N LEU A 366 -4.68 -25.45 -14.73
CA LEU A 366 -4.62 -24.14 -14.09
C LEU A 366 -6.01 -23.54 -14.09
N ASP A 367 -6.52 -23.21 -12.92
CA ASP A 367 -7.87 -22.68 -12.72
C ASP A 367 -7.83 -21.23 -12.24
N PHE A 368 -8.28 -20.33 -13.13
CA PHE A 368 -8.45 -18.90 -12.89
C PHE A 368 -9.91 -18.45 -12.85
N VAL A 369 -10.85 -19.41 -12.83
CA VAL A 369 -12.29 -19.13 -12.76
C VAL A 369 -12.81 -19.46 -11.37
N GLY A 370 -12.49 -20.65 -10.85
CA GLY A 370 -13.06 -21.16 -9.60
C GLY A 370 -14.33 -21.96 -9.82
N GLY A 371 -14.90 -22.43 -8.70
CA GLY A 371 -16.05 -23.32 -8.71
C GLY A 371 -15.67 -24.78 -8.45
N ARG A 372 -16.50 -25.46 -7.64
CA ARG A 372 -16.28 -26.86 -7.23
C ARG A 372 -16.23 -27.80 -8.43
N GLU A 373 -16.98 -27.51 -9.47
CA GLU A 373 -17.07 -28.27 -10.70
C GLU A 373 -15.75 -28.31 -11.47
N GLN A 374 -14.90 -27.27 -11.37
CA GLN A 374 -13.60 -27.24 -12.02
C GLN A 374 -12.67 -28.31 -11.48
N TRP A 375 -12.66 -28.50 -10.15
CA TRP A 375 -11.91 -29.59 -9.52
C TRP A 375 -12.44 -30.97 -9.92
N VAL A 376 -13.77 -31.13 -10.03
CA VAL A 376 -14.37 -32.40 -10.44
C VAL A 376 -13.99 -32.75 -11.87
N ALA A 377 -14.14 -31.79 -12.79
CA ALA A 377 -13.75 -31.94 -14.20
C ALA A 377 -12.25 -32.21 -14.36
N ALA A 378 -11.41 -31.51 -13.58
CA ALA A 378 -9.96 -31.65 -13.66
C ALA A 378 -9.51 -33.08 -13.37
N ARG A 379 -10.18 -33.77 -12.46
CA ARG A 379 -9.82 -35.16 -12.10
C ARG A 379 -10.02 -36.16 -13.24
N ASN A 380 -10.86 -35.85 -14.21
CA ASN A 380 -11.09 -36.71 -15.36
C ASN A 380 -9.96 -36.57 -16.40
N VAL A 381 -9.38 -35.37 -16.53
CA VAL A 381 -8.39 -35.06 -17.58
C VAL A 381 -6.95 -35.13 -17.08
N LEU A 382 -6.70 -34.85 -15.79
CA LEU A 382 -5.35 -34.84 -15.23
C LEU A 382 -4.75 -36.23 -15.28
N ALA A 383 -3.49 -36.38 -15.68
CA ALA A 383 -2.64 -37.56 -15.65
C ALA A 383 -2.38 -38.05 -14.20
N ASP A 384 -1.84 -39.27 -14.05
CA ASP A 384 -1.36 -39.70 -12.73
C ASP A 384 -0.14 -38.86 -12.33
N GLY A 385 -0.11 -38.35 -11.09
CA GLY A 385 0.88 -37.35 -10.66
C GLY A 385 0.52 -35.90 -11.04
N GLY A 386 -0.58 -35.70 -11.77
CA GLY A 386 -1.02 -34.40 -12.26
C GLY A 386 -1.43 -33.41 -11.16
N ARG A 387 -1.47 -32.12 -11.50
CA ARG A 387 -1.69 -31.03 -10.53
C ARG A 387 -2.86 -30.14 -10.95
N PHE A 388 -3.86 -30.02 -10.07
CA PHE A 388 -4.86 -28.96 -10.17
C PHE A 388 -4.37 -27.76 -9.36
N VAL A 389 -4.05 -26.67 -10.05
CA VAL A 389 -3.56 -25.43 -9.44
C VAL A 389 -4.63 -24.37 -9.60
N THR A 390 -5.13 -23.82 -8.49
CA THR A 390 -6.24 -22.85 -8.53
C THR A 390 -5.90 -21.60 -7.71
N VAL A 391 -6.26 -20.44 -8.26
CA VAL A 391 -6.19 -19.14 -7.57
C VAL A 391 -7.55 -18.75 -6.96
N SER A 392 -8.59 -19.50 -7.32
CA SER A 392 -9.99 -19.20 -7.01
C SER A 392 -10.54 -20.15 -5.93
N ARG A 393 -11.72 -19.84 -5.42
CA ARG A 393 -12.42 -20.62 -4.38
C ARG A 393 -13.54 -21.44 -5.00
N ASP A 394 -14.01 -22.42 -4.23
CA ASP A 394 -15.19 -23.23 -4.58
C ASP A 394 -16.51 -22.47 -4.45
N GLU A 395 -16.53 -21.40 -3.65
CA GLU A 395 -17.73 -20.62 -3.31
C GLU A 395 -17.44 -19.13 -3.58
N ASP A 396 -18.42 -18.44 -4.19
CA ASP A 396 -18.37 -17.02 -4.60
C ASP A 396 -18.56 -16.02 -3.44
N ASP A 397 -18.72 -16.50 -2.21
CA ASP A 397 -19.21 -15.68 -1.10
C ASP A 397 -18.14 -15.16 -0.12
N ARG A 398 -18.57 -14.13 0.62
CA ARG A 398 -17.85 -13.47 1.73
C ARG A 398 -17.15 -14.48 2.63
N ILE A 399 -15.90 -14.18 3.00
CA ILE A 399 -15.14 -14.92 4.01
C ILE A 399 -15.79 -14.72 5.38
N THR A 400 -16.65 -15.66 5.74
CA THR A 400 -17.12 -15.88 7.12
C THR A 400 -16.21 -16.88 7.82
N ALA A 401 -16.21 -16.91 9.16
CA ALA A 401 -15.46 -17.93 9.91
C ALA A 401 -15.86 -19.36 9.50
N GLY A 402 -17.16 -19.59 9.27
CA GLY A 402 -17.67 -20.86 8.76
C GLY A 402 -17.17 -21.20 7.36
N ALA A 403 -17.20 -20.25 6.41
CA ALA A 403 -16.68 -20.47 5.06
C ALA A 403 -15.16 -20.70 5.03
N ALA A 404 -14.41 -20.04 5.91
CA ALA A 404 -12.98 -20.29 6.07
C ALA A 404 -12.71 -21.71 6.59
N LEU A 405 -13.45 -22.16 7.62
CA LEU A 405 -13.34 -23.52 8.15
C LEU A 405 -13.70 -24.56 7.08
N ARG A 406 -14.81 -24.38 6.36
CA ARG A 406 -15.22 -25.27 5.26
C ARG A 406 -14.16 -25.37 4.18
N LEU A 407 -13.57 -24.23 3.76
CA LEU A 407 -12.51 -24.24 2.77
C LEU A 407 -11.30 -25.04 3.25
N SER A 408 -10.86 -24.84 4.50
CA SER A 408 -9.74 -25.60 5.09
C SER A 408 -10.03 -27.11 5.12
N VAL A 409 -11.24 -27.51 5.53
CA VAL A 409 -11.67 -28.92 5.54
C VAL A 409 -11.69 -29.49 4.11
N THR A 410 -12.23 -28.74 3.14
CA THR A 410 -12.27 -29.15 1.73
C THR A 410 -10.89 -29.32 1.15
N ILE A 411 -9.96 -28.38 1.39
CA ILE A 411 -8.57 -28.48 0.94
C ILE A 411 -7.92 -29.74 1.53
N LEU A 412 -8.10 -29.98 2.84
CA LEU A 412 -7.56 -31.17 3.49
C LEU A 412 -8.15 -32.46 2.89
N ALA A 413 -9.46 -32.53 2.72
CA ALA A 413 -10.13 -33.68 2.13
C ALA A 413 -9.65 -33.95 0.69
N ARG A 414 -9.44 -32.91 -0.12
CA ARG A 414 -8.88 -33.03 -1.48
C ARG A 414 -7.45 -33.52 -1.47
N LYS A 415 -6.62 -33.02 -0.56
CA LYS A 415 -5.25 -33.52 -0.34
C LYS A 415 -5.24 -34.99 0.10
N VAL A 416 -6.13 -35.41 1.01
CA VAL A 416 -6.21 -36.82 1.40
C VAL A 416 -6.68 -37.69 0.24
N LYS A 417 -7.71 -37.25 -0.51
CA LYS A 417 -8.21 -37.98 -1.68
C LYS A 417 -7.16 -38.13 -2.78
N SER A 418 -6.20 -37.20 -2.88
CA SER A 418 -5.06 -37.30 -3.80
C SER A 418 -4.11 -38.46 -3.53
N LEU A 419 -4.25 -39.16 -2.39
CA LEU A 419 -3.44 -40.33 -2.02
C LEU A 419 -4.06 -41.66 -2.46
N VAL A 420 -5.31 -41.66 -2.93
CA VAL A 420 -6.07 -42.88 -3.27
C VAL A 420 -6.47 -42.88 -4.74
N GLY A 421 -6.12 -43.94 -5.46
CA GLY A 421 -6.31 -44.03 -6.91
C GLY A 421 -5.27 -43.19 -7.67
N ARG A 422 -5.71 -42.42 -8.67
CA ARG A 422 -4.84 -41.52 -9.45
C ARG A 422 -4.37 -40.35 -8.57
N ARG A 423 -3.06 -40.19 -8.45
CA ARG A 423 -2.39 -39.24 -7.57
C ARG A 423 -2.48 -37.82 -8.13
N ILE A 424 -3.56 -37.12 -7.84
CA ILE A 424 -3.82 -35.77 -8.36
C ILE A 424 -3.71 -34.74 -7.25
N ALA A 425 -2.69 -33.90 -7.28
CA ALA A 425 -2.47 -32.88 -6.25
C ALA A 425 -3.46 -31.70 -6.39
N TYR A 426 -4.05 -31.29 -5.26
CA TYR A 426 -4.82 -30.04 -5.17
C TYR A 426 -3.95 -28.92 -4.58
N VAL A 427 -3.72 -27.86 -5.35
CA VAL A 427 -2.73 -26.83 -5.04
C VAL A 427 -3.36 -25.44 -5.08
N PRO A 428 -3.77 -24.87 -3.93
CA PRO A 428 -4.20 -23.48 -3.90
C PRO A 428 -3.01 -22.52 -4.04
N VAL A 429 -3.22 -21.45 -4.79
CA VAL A 429 -2.28 -20.35 -4.98
C VAL A 429 -2.71 -19.17 -4.13
N PHE A 430 -1.79 -18.70 -3.30
CA PHE A 430 -1.87 -17.44 -2.61
C PHE A 430 -0.63 -16.68 -3.05
N LEU A 431 -0.83 -15.61 -3.82
CA LEU A 431 0.28 -14.77 -4.25
C LEU A 431 0.78 -13.97 -3.06
N ASP A 432 2.08 -14.05 -2.81
CA ASP A 432 2.81 -13.07 -2.04
C ASP A 432 3.69 -12.33 -3.05
N ALA A 433 3.23 -11.14 -3.46
CA ALA A 433 3.91 -10.36 -4.49
C ALA A 433 5.34 -10.03 -4.05
N SER A 434 6.28 -10.08 -4.98
CA SER A 434 7.67 -9.73 -4.72
C SER A 434 8.34 -9.25 -6.00
N ARG A 435 9.33 -8.37 -5.86
CA ARG A 435 10.19 -7.94 -6.97
C ARG A 435 10.77 -9.14 -7.72
N GLU A 436 11.22 -10.19 -7.04
CA GLU A 436 11.84 -11.35 -7.70
C GLU A 436 10.88 -12.07 -8.64
N LEU A 437 9.60 -12.18 -8.28
CA LEU A 437 8.58 -12.76 -9.16
C LEU A 437 8.26 -11.83 -10.33
N LEU A 438 8.12 -10.52 -10.06
CA LEU A 438 7.84 -9.53 -11.09
C LEU A 438 8.99 -9.43 -12.11
N ASP A 439 10.24 -9.35 -11.65
CA ASP A 439 11.44 -9.33 -12.49
C ASP A 439 11.54 -10.57 -13.41
N ARG A 440 11.05 -11.74 -12.97
CA ARG A 440 11.01 -12.95 -13.80
C ARG A 440 10.02 -12.82 -14.96
N VAL A 441 8.87 -12.20 -14.71
CA VAL A 441 7.89 -11.89 -15.75
C VAL A 441 8.44 -10.83 -16.69
N ASP A 442 9.02 -9.77 -16.14
CA ASP A 442 9.53 -8.63 -16.89
C ASP A 442 10.58 -9.03 -17.92
N ARG A 443 11.46 -9.98 -17.58
CA ARG A 443 12.42 -10.55 -18.53
C ARG A 443 11.75 -11.22 -19.73
N MET A 444 10.61 -11.89 -19.53
CA MET A 444 9.86 -12.51 -20.63
C MET A 444 9.14 -11.46 -21.48
N VAL A 445 8.68 -10.38 -20.85
CA VAL A 445 8.05 -9.25 -21.55
C VAL A 445 9.08 -8.49 -22.38
N GLU A 446 10.24 -8.17 -21.80
CA GLU A 446 11.36 -7.49 -22.47
C GLU A 446 11.93 -8.33 -23.62
N ALA A 447 11.96 -9.66 -23.48
CA ALA A 447 12.33 -10.57 -24.56
C ALA A 447 11.25 -10.70 -25.66
N GLY A 448 10.12 -10.00 -25.56
CA GLY A 448 9.01 -10.06 -26.50
C GLY A 448 8.26 -11.40 -26.51
N GLN A 449 8.47 -12.24 -25.49
CA GLN A 449 7.89 -13.58 -25.39
C GLN A 449 6.50 -13.57 -24.74
N VAL A 450 6.22 -12.55 -23.94
CA VAL A 450 4.94 -12.31 -23.28
C VAL A 450 4.48 -10.89 -23.61
N ARG A 451 3.29 -10.74 -24.16
CA ARG A 451 2.67 -9.45 -24.50
C ARG A 451 1.55 -9.14 -23.51
N VAL A 452 1.42 -7.86 -23.16
CA VAL A 452 0.33 -7.34 -22.34
C VAL A 452 -0.90 -7.12 -23.21
N HIS A 453 -2.08 -7.52 -22.73
CA HIS A 453 -3.34 -7.26 -23.43
C HIS A 453 -4.29 -6.46 -22.54
N ILE A 454 -4.57 -5.22 -22.94
CA ILE A 454 -5.52 -4.33 -22.27
C ILE A 454 -6.88 -4.49 -22.94
N ASP A 455 -7.87 -4.91 -22.17
CA ASP A 455 -9.28 -5.03 -22.58
C ASP A 455 -9.91 -3.63 -22.76
N ARG A 456 -9.65 -2.76 -21.77
CA ARG A 456 -10.23 -1.43 -21.69
C ARG A 456 -9.46 -0.53 -20.73
N THR A 457 -9.39 0.75 -21.09
CA THR A 457 -8.89 1.83 -20.24
C THR A 457 -10.04 2.76 -19.85
N TYR A 458 -10.09 3.14 -18.58
CA TYR A 458 -11.01 4.13 -18.01
C TYR A 458 -10.24 5.34 -17.52
N GLY A 459 -10.86 6.54 -17.54
CA GLY A 459 -10.21 7.77 -17.07
C GLY A 459 -10.25 7.94 -15.54
N PHE A 460 -9.40 8.82 -15.03
CA PHE A 460 -9.30 9.12 -13.60
C PHE A 460 -10.49 9.92 -13.09
N SER A 461 -11.51 9.22 -12.63
CA SER A 461 -12.62 9.80 -11.86
C SER A 461 -13.21 8.74 -10.94
N ARG A 462 -14.06 9.16 -10.00
CA ARG A 462 -14.82 8.19 -9.19
C ARG A 462 -15.63 7.26 -10.09
N ASP A 463 -16.32 7.80 -11.09
CA ASP A 463 -17.17 7.00 -12.00
C ASP A 463 -16.34 6.10 -12.92
N GLY A 464 -15.16 6.56 -13.37
CA GLY A 464 -14.23 5.76 -14.15
C GLY A 464 -13.70 4.56 -13.37
N VAL A 465 -13.30 4.76 -12.11
CA VAL A 465 -12.86 3.67 -11.22
C VAL A 465 -14.00 2.70 -10.92
N VAL A 466 -15.22 3.20 -10.65
CA VAL A 466 -16.40 2.35 -10.44
C VAL A 466 -16.70 1.52 -11.69
N ALA A 467 -16.70 2.14 -12.87
CA ALA A 467 -16.96 1.44 -14.13
C ALA A 467 -15.90 0.38 -14.44
N ALA A 468 -14.62 0.65 -14.13
CA ALA A 468 -13.54 -0.32 -14.27
C ALA A 468 -13.73 -1.54 -13.35
N LEU A 469 -14.13 -1.31 -12.09
CA LEU A 469 -14.44 -2.36 -11.12
C LEU A 469 -15.62 -3.22 -11.55
N GLU A 470 -16.72 -2.62 -12.00
CA GLU A 470 -17.90 -3.34 -12.48
C GLU A 470 -17.62 -4.13 -13.77
N HIS A 471 -16.78 -3.57 -14.65
CA HIS A 471 -16.35 -4.26 -15.86
C HIS A 471 -15.49 -5.49 -15.54
N SER A 472 -14.61 -5.41 -14.54
CA SER A 472 -13.90 -6.60 -14.04
C SER A 472 -14.84 -7.61 -13.39
N LYS A 473 -15.82 -7.15 -12.61
CA LYS A 473 -16.76 -8.00 -11.86
C LYS A 473 -17.71 -8.80 -12.77
N ASN A 474 -18.04 -8.29 -13.96
CA ASN A 474 -18.96 -8.98 -14.87
C ASN A 474 -18.40 -10.29 -15.48
N GLY A 475 -17.09 -10.57 -15.30
CA GLY A 475 -16.45 -11.81 -15.73
C GLY A 475 -16.28 -11.98 -17.24
N ARG A 476 -16.43 -10.91 -18.04
CA ARG A 476 -16.38 -10.94 -19.51
C ARG A 476 -15.16 -10.25 -20.12
N THR A 477 -14.23 -9.78 -19.29
CA THR A 477 -13.00 -9.11 -19.72
C THR A 477 -12.14 -10.02 -20.59
N VAL A 478 -11.56 -9.47 -21.66
CA VAL A 478 -10.52 -10.13 -22.46
C VAL A 478 -9.19 -9.43 -22.17
N GLY A 479 -8.37 -10.01 -21.29
CA GLY A 479 -7.17 -9.34 -20.76
C GLY A 479 -7.44 -8.45 -19.56
N LYS A 480 -6.73 -7.32 -19.46
CA LYS A 480 -6.65 -6.47 -18.27
C LYS A 480 -7.40 -5.15 -18.41
N VAL A 481 -8.01 -4.72 -17.30
CA VAL A 481 -8.71 -3.43 -17.20
C VAL A 481 -7.79 -2.44 -16.52
N VAL A 482 -7.64 -1.25 -17.11
CA VAL A 482 -6.74 -0.20 -16.65
C VAL A 482 -7.53 1.06 -16.31
N VAL A 483 -7.06 1.82 -15.33
CA VAL A 483 -7.46 3.19 -15.04
C VAL A 483 -6.26 4.09 -15.33
N GLN A 484 -6.39 5.00 -16.28
CA GLN A 484 -5.40 6.05 -16.53
C GLN A 484 -5.55 7.10 -15.42
N ILE A 485 -4.48 7.38 -14.67
CA ILE A 485 -4.47 8.31 -13.53
C ILE A 485 -3.96 9.69 -13.96
N ILE A 486 -2.82 9.72 -14.63
CA ILE A 486 -2.24 10.91 -15.24
C ILE A 486 -2.20 10.64 -16.74
N ASP A 487 -2.76 11.54 -17.55
CA ASP A 487 -2.65 11.41 -19.00
C ASP A 487 -1.19 11.59 -19.41
N ASP A 488 -0.64 10.61 -20.14
CA ASP A 488 0.67 10.75 -20.75
C ASP A 488 0.51 11.79 -21.88
N GLU A 489 0.81 13.07 -21.61
CA GLU A 489 0.92 14.06 -22.70
C GLU A 489 2.04 13.62 -23.65
N ALA A 490 1.68 13.63 -24.94
CA ALA A 490 2.47 13.16 -26.08
C ALA A 490 3.75 13.97 -26.34
#